data_AF-A0A1G7LCU1-F1
#
_entry.id   AF-A0A1G7LCU1-F1
#
_cell.length_a   1.000
_cell.length_b   1.000
_cell.length_c   1.000
_cell.angle_alpha   90.00
_cell.angle_beta   90.00
_cell.angle_gamma   90.00
#
_symmetry.space_group_name_H-M   'P 1'
#
loop_
_entity.id
_entity.type
_entity.pdbx_description
1 polymer ?
#
loop_
_entity_poly.entity_id
_entity_poly.type
_entity_poly.pdbx_seq_one_letter_code
_entity_poly.pdbx_strand_id
1 'polypeptide(L)'
;MRLDILRQRFEMLPKHERRKVQTELSYTGLYNATIDGSYGPSTERALISGARFLADNSRNQIRIDLTGAPGVNEYITGLASGRYAAWLYGEGDECDGC
;
A
#
# COMPACT_ATOMS: atom_id res chain seq x y z
N MET A 1 5.61 -13.39 -13.26
CA MET A 1 4.21 -13.41 -12.76
C MET A 1 3.95 -12.14 -11.96
N ARG A 2 2.70 -11.66 -11.86
CA ARG A 2 2.30 -10.42 -11.14
C ARG A 2 2.84 -10.31 -9.70
N LEU A 3 2.94 -11.45 -9.00
CA LEU A 3 3.44 -11.53 -7.62
C LEU A 3 4.94 -11.24 -7.49
N ASP A 4 5.73 -11.56 -8.53
CA ASP A 4 7.19 -11.39 -8.50
C ASP A 4 7.57 -9.90 -8.44
N ILE A 5 6.82 -9.04 -9.13
CA ILE A 5 7.10 -7.60 -9.21
C ILE A 5 6.78 -6.90 -7.88
N LEU A 6 5.71 -7.31 -7.19
CA LEU A 6 5.35 -6.78 -5.87
C LEU A 6 6.45 -7.05 -4.84
N ARG A 7 6.91 -8.31 -4.76
CA ARG A 7 8.03 -8.68 -3.91
C ARG A 7 9.27 -7.88 -4.27
N GLN A 8 9.70 -7.92 -5.53
CA GLN A 8 10.91 -7.23 -5.97
C GLN A 8 10.88 -5.75 -5.62
N ARG A 9 9.77 -5.04 -5.91
CA ARG A 9 9.69 -3.62 -5.61
C ARG A 9 9.64 -3.31 -4.12
N PHE A 10 8.92 -4.11 -3.33
CA PHE A 10 8.92 -3.95 -1.89
C PHE A 10 10.32 -4.16 -1.30
N GLU A 11 11.02 -5.22 -1.71
CA GLU A 11 12.36 -5.57 -1.21
C GLU A 11 13.46 -4.59 -1.64
N MET A 12 13.26 -3.85 -2.74
CA MET A 12 14.14 -2.76 -3.15
C MET A 12 14.12 -1.55 -2.21
N LEU A 13 13.07 -1.39 -1.39
CA LEU A 13 13.01 -0.31 -0.42
C LEU A 13 13.96 -0.57 0.77
N PRO A 14 14.59 0.48 1.33
CA PRO A 14 15.23 0.42 2.64
C PRO A 14 14.31 -0.21 3.70
N LYS A 15 14.87 -0.95 4.65
CA LYS A 15 14.09 -1.68 5.67
C LYS A 15 13.12 -0.78 6.45
N HIS A 16 13.48 0.48 6.71
CA HIS A 16 12.60 1.42 7.40
C HIS A 16 11.36 1.80 6.57
N GLU A 17 11.51 1.95 5.25
CA GLU A 17 10.38 2.19 4.35
C GLU A 17 9.48 0.95 4.20
N ARG A 18 10.07 -0.25 4.15
CA ARG A 18 9.31 -1.51 4.19
C ARG A 18 8.45 -1.63 5.43
N ARG A 19 9.01 -1.26 6.60
CA ARG A 19 8.25 -1.19 7.86
C ARG A 19 7.15 -0.14 7.78
N LYS A 20 7.42 1.03 7.21
CA LYS A 20 6.38 2.06 7.02
C LYS A 20 5.23 1.54 6.15
N VAL A 21 5.51 0.86 5.03
CA VAL A 21 4.47 0.22 4.21
C VAL A 21 3.61 -0.75 5.04
N GLN A 22 4.23 -1.62 5.84
CA GLN A 22 3.49 -2.53 6.73
C GLN A 22 2.69 -1.77 7.79
N THR A 23 3.22 -0.67 8.33
CA THR A 23 2.52 0.20 9.28
C THR A 23 1.27 0.83 8.66
N GLU A 24 1.38 1.47 7.48
CA GLU A 24 0.24 2.06 6.76
C GLU A 24 -0.87 1.02 6.53
N LEU A 25 -0.50 -0.19 6.11
CA LEU A 25 -1.45 -1.29 5.91
C LEU A 25 -2.03 -1.82 7.23
N SER A 26 -1.31 -1.73 8.35
CA SER A 26 -1.81 -2.18 9.65
C SER A 26 -2.92 -1.30 10.21
N TYR A 27 -2.86 0.01 9.98
CA TYR A 27 -3.90 0.95 10.41
C TYR A 27 -5.24 0.70 9.73
N THR A 28 -5.25 0.14 8.53
CA THR A 28 -6.48 -0.29 7.84
C THR A 28 -7.01 -1.65 8.32
N GLY A 29 -6.29 -2.35 9.20
CA GLY A 29 -6.57 -3.72 9.60
C GLY A 29 -6.16 -4.78 8.56
N LEU A 30 -5.60 -4.39 7.41
CA LEU A 30 -5.20 -5.31 6.33
C LEU A 30 -3.89 -6.06 6.64
N TYR A 31 -3.05 -5.53 7.51
CA TYR A 31 -1.81 -6.17 7.97
C TYR A 31 -1.79 -6.36 9.49
N ASN A 32 -1.92 -7.60 9.93
CA ASN A 32 -1.98 -7.98 11.35
C ASN A 32 -0.77 -8.82 11.82
N ALA A 33 0.28 -8.88 11.02
CA ALA A 33 1.53 -9.57 11.36
C ALA A 33 2.56 -8.58 11.92
N THR A 34 3.73 -9.09 12.33
CA THR A 34 4.82 -8.27 12.84
C THR A 34 5.29 -7.24 11.81
N ILE A 35 5.45 -5.98 12.23
CA ILE A 35 6.07 -4.93 11.42
C ILE A 35 7.60 -5.09 11.52
N ASP A 36 8.19 -5.82 10.58
CA ASP A 36 9.61 -6.20 10.54
C ASP A 36 10.32 -5.78 9.24
N GLY A 37 9.55 -5.37 8.23
CA GLY A 37 10.00 -5.05 6.88
C GLY A 37 10.20 -6.27 5.98
N SER A 38 9.87 -7.49 6.41
CA SER A 38 10.04 -8.70 5.62
C SER A 38 8.88 -8.92 4.63
N TYR A 39 9.18 -9.44 3.44
CA TYR A 39 8.15 -9.87 2.51
C TYR A 39 7.76 -11.32 2.79
N GLY A 40 6.48 -11.55 3.06
CA GLY A 40 5.92 -12.88 3.25
C GLY A 40 4.45 -12.92 2.84
N PRO A 41 3.76 -14.06 3.02
CA PRO A 41 2.37 -14.23 2.57
C PRO A 41 1.40 -13.17 3.13
N SER A 42 1.60 -12.72 4.37
CA SER A 42 0.78 -11.64 4.96
C SER A 42 1.07 -10.28 4.34
N THR A 43 2.33 -9.96 4.04
CA THR A 43 2.71 -8.72 3.34
C THR A 43 2.12 -8.70 1.93
N GLU A 44 2.22 -9.81 1.20
CA GLU A 44 1.65 -9.95 -0.14
C GLU A 44 0.13 -9.77 -0.15
N ARG A 45 -0.57 -10.46 0.74
CA ARG A 45 -2.03 -10.35 0.87
C ARG A 45 -2.44 -8.91 1.20
N ALA A 46 -1.77 -8.29 2.16
CA ALA A 46 -2.06 -6.91 2.56
C ALA A 46 -1.81 -5.91 1.42
N LEU A 47 -0.75 -6.08 0.62
CA LEU A 47 -0.49 -5.24 -0.55
C LEU A 47 -1.58 -5.38 -1.62
N ILE A 48 -2.01 -6.61 -1.91
CA ILE A 48 -3.09 -6.86 -2.88
C ILE A 48 -4.42 -6.28 -2.38
N SER A 49 -4.76 -6.53 -1.10
CA SER A 49 -5.97 -5.98 -0.49
C SER A 49 -5.93 -4.46 -0.39
N GLY A 50 -4.77 -3.86 -0.08
CA GLY A 50 -4.59 -2.41 0.02
C GLY A 50 -4.83 -1.69 -1.30
N ALA A 51 -4.41 -2.27 -2.43
CA ALA A 51 -4.67 -1.70 -3.75
C ALA A 51 -6.18 -1.63 -4.05
N ARG A 52 -6.94 -2.66 -3.63
CA ARG A 52 -8.40 -2.67 -3.73
C ARG A 52 -9.04 -1.69 -2.74
N PHE A 53 -8.56 -1.67 -1.50
CA PHE A 53 -9.05 -0.79 -0.45
C PHE A 53 -8.92 0.69 -0.85
N LEU A 54 -7.80 1.07 -1.46
CA LEU A 54 -7.61 2.41 -2.02
C LEU A 54 -8.62 2.74 -3.13
N ALA A 55 -8.89 1.82 -4.03
CA ALA A 55 -9.90 2.03 -5.07
C ALA A 55 -11.30 2.20 -4.47
N ASP A 56 -11.65 1.38 -3.48
CA ASP A 56 -12.96 1.42 -2.82
C ASP A 56 -13.12 2.74 -2.03
N ASN A 57 -12.15 3.10 -1.16
CA ASN A 57 -12.21 4.32 -0.36
C ASN A 57 -12.09 5.60 -1.17
N SER A 58 -11.38 5.57 -2.30
CA SER A 58 -11.25 6.73 -3.18
C SER A 58 -12.40 6.88 -4.18
N ARG A 59 -13.47 6.08 -4.07
CA ARG A 59 -14.56 6.05 -5.06
C ARG A 59 -14.02 5.87 -6.49
N ASN A 60 -13.00 5.02 -6.63
CA ASN A 60 -12.27 4.72 -7.85
C ASN A 60 -11.42 5.87 -8.45
N GLN A 61 -11.15 6.95 -7.71
CA GLN A 61 -10.23 8.01 -8.13
C GLN A 61 -8.78 7.51 -8.15
N ILE A 62 -8.41 6.64 -7.21
CA ILE A 62 -7.12 5.95 -7.19
C ILE A 62 -7.33 4.52 -7.68
N ARG A 63 -6.66 4.16 -8.78
CA ARG A 63 -6.66 2.79 -9.30
C ARG A 63 -5.23 2.31 -9.47
N ILE A 64 -4.86 1.35 -8.64
CA ILE A 64 -3.51 0.77 -8.69
C ILE A 64 -3.48 -0.37 -9.72
N ASP A 65 -2.70 -0.18 -10.79
CA ASP A 65 -2.40 -1.25 -11.73
C ASP A 65 -1.25 -2.12 -11.21
N LEU A 66 -1.59 -3.26 -10.63
CA LEU A 66 -0.60 -4.23 -10.19
C LEU A 66 -0.13 -5.17 -11.31
N THR A 67 -0.64 -5.07 -12.55
CA THR A 67 -0.21 -5.95 -13.66
C THR A 67 1.13 -5.57 -14.26
N GLY A 68 1.55 -4.30 -14.09
CA GLY A 68 2.79 -3.76 -14.65
C GLY A 68 3.72 -3.16 -13.59
N ALA A 69 5.01 -3.13 -13.91
CA ALA A 69 6.03 -2.50 -13.05
C ALA A 69 5.77 -1.02 -12.73
N PRO A 70 5.25 -0.17 -13.65
CA PRO A 70 4.97 1.23 -13.33
C PRO A 70 3.95 1.40 -12.20
N GLY A 71 2.82 0.70 -12.25
CA GLY A 71 1.78 0.81 -11.23
C GLY A 71 2.20 0.17 -9.89
N VAL A 72 2.91 -0.96 -9.92
CA VAL A 72 3.51 -1.53 -8.69
C VAL A 72 4.51 -0.55 -8.06
N ASN A 73 5.34 0.10 -8.87
CA ASN A 73 6.31 1.06 -8.37
C ASN A 73 5.64 2.29 -7.74
N GLU A 74 4.65 2.86 -8.41
CA GLU A 74 3.87 4.00 -7.93
C GLU A 74 3.20 3.68 -6.60
N TYR A 75 2.58 2.50 -6.51
CA TYR A 75 1.92 2.00 -5.31
C TYR A 75 2.86 1.80 -4.13
N ILE A 76 3.95 1.04 -4.32
CA ILE A 76 4.90 0.74 -3.23
C ILE A 76 5.58 2.03 -2.72
N THR A 77 5.94 2.94 -3.63
CA THR A 77 6.52 4.24 -3.25
C THR A 77 5.48 5.16 -2.60
N GLY A 78 4.22 5.09 -3.03
CA GLY A 78 3.12 5.86 -2.44
C GLY A 78 2.83 5.45 -0.99
N LEU A 79 2.80 4.15 -0.72
CA LEU A 79 2.70 3.62 0.65
C LEU A 79 3.93 4.04 1.50
N ALA A 80 5.15 3.87 0.97
CA ALA A 80 6.37 4.25 1.69
C ALA A 80 6.44 5.77 1.99
N SER A 81 5.91 6.61 1.11
CA SER A 81 5.86 8.06 1.32
C SER A 81 4.68 8.51 2.20
N GLY A 82 3.66 7.68 2.39
CA GLY A 82 2.41 8.05 3.07
C GLY A 82 1.43 8.83 2.18
N ARG A 83 1.64 8.83 0.85
CA ARG A 83 0.80 9.55 -0.12
C ARG A 83 -0.67 9.14 -0.05
N TYR A 84 -0.93 7.91 0.35
CA TYR A 84 -2.29 7.37 0.42
C TYR A 84 -2.94 7.49 1.81
N ALA A 85 -2.27 8.10 2.79
CA ALA A 85 -2.76 8.18 4.18
C ALA A 85 -4.22 8.66 4.27
N ALA A 86 -4.59 9.72 3.55
CA ALA A 86 -5.97 10.24 3.55
C ALA A 86 -7.01 9.17 3.14
N TRP A 87 -6.67 8.33 2.16
CA TRP A 87 -7.54 7.26 1.67
C TRP A 87 -7.46 5.97 2.50
N LEU A 88 -6.37 5.77 3.25
CA LEU A 88 -6.20 4.64 4.16
C LEU A 88 -6.90 4.88 5.50
N TYR A 89 -6.94 6.13 5.97
CA TYR A 89 -7.46 6.48 7.30
C TYR A 89 -8.90 7.02 7.29
N GLY A 90 -9.48 7.31 6.12
CA GLY A 90 -10.88 7.71 5.98
C GLY A 90 -11.11 9.20 5.70
N GLU A 91 -10.05 10.00 5.68
CA GLU A 91 -10.06 11.46 5.48
C GLU A 91 -10.18 11.90 4.01
N GLY A 92 -10.27 10.95 3.08
CA GLY A 92 -10.01 11.19 1.65
C GLY A 92 -10.92 12.22 0.95
N ASP A 93 -12.13 12.43 1.48
CA ASP A 93 -13.09 13.44 1.02
C ASP A 93 -13.39 14.49 2.11
N GLU A 94 -12.69 14.46 3.27
CA GLU A 94 -12.91 15.43 4.37
C GLU A 94 -12.30 16.77 3.98
N CYS A 95 -13.10 17.56 3.28
CA CYS A 95 -12.81 18.96 3.05
C CYS A 95 -13.20 19.78 4.27
N ASP A 96 -12.38 19.72 5.32
CA ASP A 96 -12.51 20.56 6.50
C ASP A 96 -11.97 21.97 6.20
N GLY A 97 -12.55 22.64 5.21
CA GLY A 97 -12.16 24.01 4.84
C GLY A 97 -12.21 24.38 3.35
N CYS A 98 -12.82 23.58 2.49
CA CYS A 98 -13.44 24.10 1.28
C CYS A 98 -14.97 24.23 1.47
#